data_AF-A0A8R2HC96-F1
#
_entry.id   AF-A0A8R2HC96-F1
#
_cell.length_a   1.000
_cell.length_b   1.000
_cell.length_c   1.000
_cell.angle_alpha   90.00
_cell.angle_beta   90.00
_cell.angle_gamma   90.00
#
_symmetry.space_group_name_H-M   'P 1'
#
loop_
_entity.id
_entity.type
_entity.pdbx_description
1 polymer ?
#
loop_
_entity_poly.entity_id
_entity_poly.type
_entity_poly.pdbx_seq_one_letter_code
_entity_poly.pdbx_strand_id
1 'polypeptide(L)'
;MALDFSSVITGHYGQMIVDGTVVTLELALGAWLLAMVLALLLVVVRLTENRLAVGLVKAYVSYHRNVPTLIQLMMWYFAIPTLLPESLQMMIVDYNAEFLFSLIALGLCQIVFDGTDIHGSSTRLNHLRTRIGFVFQSFNLFPHVSVAENIMMSPMKVLGVKRAEARKQAGELLERVGLSHKADAYPAQLSGGQQQRVAIARALAMKPPVMLFDEPTSALDPEMVGEVLSVMRSLAQEGMTMMCVTHEMNFAREVADTIWFMDQGQILEKSTPEKFFTQPQHPRAQRFLSDLRSH
;
A
#
# COMPACT_ATOMS: atom_id res chain seq x y z
N MET A 1 -48.61 10.33 -21.54
CA MET A 1 -49.05 9.52 -20.38
C MET A 1 -47.96 9.66 -19.33
N ALA A 2 -48.10 10.61 -18.40
CA ALA A 2 -47.13 10.79 -17.32
C ALA A 2 -47.34 9.68 -16.30
N LEU A 3 -46.29 8.91 -16.00
CA LEU A 3 -46.33 7.89 -14.96
C LEU A 3 -46.41 8.61 -13.60
N ASP A 4 -47.52 8.43 -12.89
CA ASP A 4 -47.75 8.97 -11.55
C ASP A 4 -46.97 8.16 -10.51
N PHE A 5 -45.75 8.61 -10.23
CA PHE A 5 -44.86 8.04 -9.22
C PHE A 5 -45.38 8.18 -7.77
N SER A 6 -46.42 8.99 -7.51
CA SER A 6 -46.96 9.16 -6.15
C SER A 6 -47.64 7.89 -5.62
N SER A 7 -48.21 7.09 -6.54
CA SER A 7 -48.88 5.82 -6.25
C SER A 7 -47.91 4.66 -5.90
N VAL A 8 -46.65 4.76 -6.35
CA VAL A 8 -45.60 3.75 -6.07
C VAL A 8 -45.01 3.96 -4.67
N ILE A 9 -44.95 5.22 -4.20
CA ILE A 9 -44.37 5.59 -2.91
C ILE A 9 -45.36 5.36 -1.75
N THR A 10 -46.67 5.40 -2.01
CA THR A 10 -47.72 5.28 -0.97
C THR A 10 -48.29 3.87 -0.79
N GLY A 11 -47.88 2.91 -1.63
CA GLY A 11 -48.31 1.50 -1.55
C GLY A 11 -47.37 0.59 -0.77
N HIS A 12 -47.70 -0.71 -0.73
CA HIS A 12 -46.94 -1.78 -0.04
C HIS A 12 -45.43 -1.80 -0.38
N TYR A 13 -45.06 -1.37 -1.60
CA TYR A 13 -43.67 -1.25 -2.04
C TYR A 13 -42.91 -0.07 -1.41
N GLY A 14 -43.58 1.05 -1.14
CA GLY A 14 -43.00 2.18 -0.41
C GLY A 14 -42.68 1.83 1.04
N GLN A 15 -43.58 1.09 1.70
CA GLN A 15 -43.35 0.56 3.04
C GLN A 15 -42.15 -0.40 3.08
N MET A 16 -42.05 -1.33 2.11
CA MET A 16 -40.89 -2.22 1.97
C MET A 16 -39.56 -1.48 1.76
N ILE A 17 -39.55 -0.38 1.01
CA ILE A 17 -38.34 0.43 0.80
C ILE A 17 -37.97 1.17 2.09
N VAL A 18 -38.95 1.73 2.81
CA VAL A 18 -38.70 2.39 4.10
C VAL A 18 -38.19 1.38 5.13
N ASP A 19 -38.85 0.22 5.27
CA ASP A 19 -38.44 -0.83 6.19
C ASP A 19 -37.07 -1.39 5.82
N GLY A 20 -36.77 -1.59 4.53
CA GLY A 20 -35.45 -1.98 4.05
C GLY A 20 -34.38 -0.93 4.33
N THR A 21 -34.72 0.36 4.21
CA THR A 21 -33.81 1.47 4.51
C THR A 21 -33.55 1.60 6.02
N VAL A 22 -34.58 1.42 6.85
CA VAL A 22 -34.47 1.42 8.32
C VAL A 22 -33.62 0.24 8.78
N VAL A 23 -33.86 -0.98 8.28
CA VAL A 23 -33.03 -2.15 8.60
C VAL A 23 -31.58 -1.94 8.15
N THR A 24 -31.37 -1.33 6.98
CA THR A 24 -30.01 -1.02 6.49
C THR A 24 -29.32 0.03 7.38
N LEU A 25 -30.04 1.05 7.83
CA LEU A 25 -29.55 2.07 8.75
C LEU A 25 -29.26 1.49 10.13
N GLU A 26 -30.12 0.63 10.66
CA GLU A 26 -29.91 -0.04 11.95
C GLU A 26 -28.71 -0.98 11.91
N LEU A 27 -28.54 -1.74 10.83
CA LEU A 27 -27.35 -2.58 10.61
C LEU A 27 -26.08 -1.73 10.46
N ALA A 28 -26.17 -0.60 9.77
CA ALA A 28 -25.04 0.32 9.60
C ALA A 28 -24.66 1.00 10.93
N LEU A 29 -25.64 1.48 11.71
CA LEU A 29 -25.45 2.06 13.04
C LEU A 29 -24.90 1.02 14.02
N GLY A 30 -25.45 -0.19 14.02
CA GLY A 30 -24.98 -1.29 14.86
C GLY A 30 -23.53 -1.65 14.54
N ALA A 31 -23.19 -1.77 13.26
CA ALA A 31 -21.82 -2.03 12.85
C ALA A 31 -20.87 -0.87 13.18
N TRP A 32 -21.34 0.39 13.07
CA TRP A 32 -20.57 1.57 13.44
C TRP A 32 -20.29 1.63 14.95
N LEU A 33 -21.29 1.37 15.79
CA LEU A 33 -21.15 1.32 17.24
C LEU A 33 -20.18 0.21 17.67
N LEU A 34 -20.31 -0.96 17.04
CA LEU A 34 -19.47 -2.12 17.28
C LEU A 34 -18.01 -1.85 16.89
N ALA A 35 -17.77 -1.16 15.76
CA ALA A 35 -16.46 -0.70 15.34
C ALA A 35 -15.85 0.31 16.34
N MET A 36 -16.66 1.22 16.88
CA MET A 36 -16.22 2.19 17.89
C MET A 36 -15.81 1.51 19.20
N VAL A 37 -16.57 0.52 19.66
CA VAL A 37 -16.25 -0.28 20.85
C VAL A 37 -14.97 -1.09 20.63
N LEU A 38 -14.78 -1.66 19.44
CA LEU A 38 -13.55 -2.37 19.09
C LEU A 38 -12.34 -1.44 19.06
N ALA A 39 -12.48 -0.24 18.49
CA ALA A 39 -11.43 0.76 18.46
C ALA A 39 -11.02 1.18 19.89
N LEU A 40 -11.99 1.39 20.78
CA LEU A 40 -11.74 1.69 22.19
C LEU A 40 -11.01 0.52 22.89
N LEU A 41 -11.45 -0.72 22.67
CA LEU A 41 -10.79 -1.92 23.19
C LEU A 41 -9.34 -2.04 22.70
N LEU A 42 -9.07 -1.71 21.43
CA LEU A 42 -7.72 -1.73 20.84
C LEU A 42 -6.82 -0.64 21.44
N VAL A 43 -7.35 0.56 21.67
CA VAL A 43 -6.62 1.63 22.38
C VAL A 43 -6.30 1.20 23.81
N VAL A 44 -7.25 0.57 24.50
CA VAL A 44 -7.04 0.04 25.85
C VAL A 44 -5.99 -1.07 25.84
N VAL A 45 -6.03 -2.02 24.90
CA VAL A 45 -4.98 -3.05 24.71
C VAL A 45 -3.61 -2.41 24.58
N ARG A 46 -3.49 -1.36 23.76
CA ARG A 46 -2.21 -0.71 23.47
C ARG A 46 -1.67 0.11 24.64
N LEU A 47 -2.55 0.70 25.47
CA LEU A 47 -2.14 1.48 26.64
C LEU A 47 -1.87 0.62 27.88
N THR A 48 -2.44 -0.59 27.96
CA THR A 48 -2.44 -1.39 29.20
C THR A 48 -1.87 -2.81 29.07
N GLU A 49 -1.45 -3.23 27.87
CA GLU A 49 -0.96 -4.60 27.58
C GLU A 49 -1.87 -5.73 28.11
N ASN A 50 -3.17 -5.45 28.21
CA ASN A 50 -4.11 -6.32 28.90
C ASN A 50 -4.44 -7.58 28.08
N ARG A 51 -4.08 -8.75 28.60
CA ARG A 51 -4.29 -10.07 27.96
C ARG A 51 -5.76 -10.40 27.70
N LEU A 52 -6.70 -9.95 28.53
CA LEU A 52 -8.13 -10.19 28.33
C LEU A 52 -8.67 -9.39 27.15
N ALA A 53 -8.24 -8.12 27.03
CA ALA A 53 -8.65 -7.27 25.93
C ALA A 53 -8.10 -7.77 24.58
N VAL A 54 -6.88 -8.32 24.56
CA VAL A 54 -6.32 -9.03 23.39
C VAL A 54 -7.17 -10.26 23.01
N GLY A 55 -7.63 -11.03 24.00
CA GLY A 55 -8.48 -12.21 23.77
C GLY A 55 -9.83 -11.84 23.14
N LEU A 56 -10.46 -10.77 23.62
CA LEU A 56 -11.75 -10.28 23.10
C LEU A 56 -11.65 -9.79 21.66
N VAL A 57 -10.58 -9.05 21.32
CA VAL A 57 -10.33 -8.59 19.94
C VAL A 57 -10.14 -9.80 19.00
N LYS A 58 -9.38 -10.82 19.41
CA LYS A 58 -9.19 -12.03 18.61
C LYS A 58 -10.49 -12.79 18.34
N ALA A 59 -11.33 -12.94 19.37
CA ALA A 59 -12.64 -13.59 19.24
C ALA A 59 -13.55 -12.82 18.27
N TYR A 60 -13.56 -11.49 18.37
CA TYR A 60 -14.33 -10.61 17.50
C TYR A 60 -13.93 -10.72 16.02
N VAL A 61 -12.63 -10.59 15.73
CA VAL A 61 -12.10 -10.68 14.36
C VAL A 61 -12.37 -12.08 13.76
N SER A 62 -12.26 -13.13 14.57
CA SER A 62 -12.57 -14.49 14.14
C SER A 62 -14.05 -14.69 13.80
N TYR A 63 -14.96 -14.08 14.57
CA TYR A 63 -16.40 -14.22 14.37
C TYR A 63 -16.91 -13.47 13.12
N HIS A 64 -16.29 -12.33 12.78
CA HIS A 64 -16.71 -11.48 11.66
C HIS A 64 -15.91 -11.66 10.36
N ARG A 65 -15.14 -12.75 10.24
CA ARG A 65 -14.22 -13.05 9.11
C ARG A 65 -14.86 -13.02 7.71
N ASN A 66 -16.18 -13.17 7.62
CA ASN A 66 -16.94 -13.25 6.36
C ASN A 66 -17.96 -12.11 6.16
N VAL A 67 -17.88 -11.03 6.94
CA VAL A 67 -18.83 -9.90 6.87
C VAL A 67 -18.22 -8.74 6.06
N PRO A 68 -19.02 -7.87 5.41
CA PRO A 68 -18.62 -6.59 4.77
C PRO A 68 -17.81 -5.59 5.62
N THR A 69 -17.27 -6.02 6.75
CA THR A 69 -16.37 -5.31 7.66
C THR A 69 -15.09 -4.81 6.98
N LEU A 70 -14.63 -5.45 5.89
CA LEU A 70 -13.53 -4.92 5.08
C LEU A 70 -13.91 -3.59 4.41
N ILE A 71 -15.15 -3.48 3.91
CA ILE A 71 -15.68 -2.24 3.30
C ILE A 71 -15.86 -1.16 4.39
N GLN A 72 -16.27 -1.54 5.60
CA GLN A 72 -16.35 -0.61 6.74
C GLN A 72 -14.97 -0.16 7.26
N LEU A 73 -13.97 -1.05 7.20
CA LEU A 73 -12.57 -0.73 7.50
C LEU A 73 -11.96 0.17 6.42
N MET A 74 -12.29 -0.04 5.15
CA MET A 74 -11.90 0.85 4.06
C MET A 74 -12.61 2.21 4.15
N MET A 75 -13.88 2.26 4.54
CA MET A 75 -14.56 3.52 4.84
C MET A 75 -13.88 4.25 6.01
N TRP A 76 -13.43 3.54 7.05
CA TRP A 76 -12.60 4.10 8.12
C TRP A 76 -11.25 4.64 7.60
N TYR A 77 -10.61 3.89 6.69
CA TYR A 77 -9.32 4.23 6.09
C TYR A 77 -9.38 5.49 5.22
N PHE A 78 -10.45 5.66 4.43
CA PHE A 78 -10.60 6.75 3.47
C PHE A 78 -11.38 7.96 4.00
N ALA A 79 -12.33 7.79 4.94
CA ALA A 79 -13.25 8.86 5.35
C ALA A 79 -12.85 9.59 6.65
N ILE A 80 -12.01 9.01 7.51
CA ILE A 80 -11.60 9.65 8.77
C ILE A 80 -10.48 10.69 8.59
N PRO A 81 -9.47 10.48 7.71
CA PRO A 81 -8.45 11.50 7.48
C PRO A 81 -9.03 12.82 6.97
N THR A 82 -10.10 12.77 6.16
CA THR A 82 -10.76 13.96 5.60
C THR A 82 -11.57 14.75 6.63
N LEU A 83 -11.82 14.20 7.82
CA LEU A 83 -12.56 14.85 8.92
C LEU A 83 -11.64 15.41 10.02
N LEU A 84 -10.32 15.22 9.91
CA LEU A 84 -9.33 15.63 10.91
C LEU A 84 -8.39 16.73 10.39
N PRO A 85 -7.81 17.56 11.28
CA PRO A 85 -6.80 18.56 10.91
C PRO A 85 -5.57 17.92 10.22
N GLU A 86 -4.99 18.59 9.22
CA GLU A 86 -3.86 18.10 8.41
C GLU A 86 -2.66 17.57 9.23
N SER A 87 -2.41 18.14 10.41
CA SER A 87 -1.36 17.71 11.33
C SER A 87 -1.52 16.28 11.86
N LEU A 88 -2.76 15.75 11.89
CA LEU A 88 -3.08 14.39 12.35
C LEU A 88 -3.25 13.40 11.19
N GLN A 89 -3.47 13.90 9.97
CA GLN A 89 -3.65 13.06 8.78
C GLN A 89 -2.39 12.24 8.48
N MET A 90 -1.19 12.86 8.55
CA MET A 90 0.07 12.13 8.34
C MET A 90 0.33 11.07 9.42
N MET A 91 -0.06 11.33 10.68
CA MET A 91 0.08 10.36 11.76
C MET A 91 -0.79 9.12 11.52
N ILE A 92 -1.96 9.31 10.89
CA ILE A 92 -2.89 8.23 10.52
C ILE A 92 -2.44 7.47 9.28
N VAL A 93 -1.83 8.12 8.28
CA VAL A 93 -1.27 7.45 7.10
C VAL A 93 -0.11 6.52 7.47
N ASP A 94 0.80 6.96 8.35
CA ASP A 94 1.86 6.09 8.89
C ASP A 94 1.28 4.95 9.76
N TYR A 95 0.21 5.22 10.53
CA TYR A 95 -0.52 4.20 11.29
C TYR A 95 -1.28 3.19 10.41
N ASN A 96 -1.72 3.62 9.23
CA ASN A 96 -2.47 2.82 8.27
C ASN A 96 -1.57 1.78 7.57
N ALA A 97 -0.29 2.10 7.38
CA ALA A 97 0.73 1.10 7.06
C ALA A 97 0.95 0.13 8.22
N GLU A 98 1.00 0.60 9.48
CA GLU A 98 1.06 -0.30 10.65
C GLU A 98 -0.15 -1.25 10.74
N PHE A 99 -1.35 -0.80 10.33
CA PHE A 99 -2.58 -1.60 10.37
C PHE A 99 -2.58 -2.75 9.33
N LEU A 100 -2.15 -2.49 8.10
CA LEU A 100 -1.97 -3.51 7.05
C LEU A 100 -0.91 -4.55 7.47
N PHE A 101 0.20 -4.10 8.07
CA PHE A 101 1.21 -5.00 8.65
C PHE A 101 0.69 -5.77 9.89
N SER A 102 -0.22 -5.18 10.67
CA SER A 102 -0.83 -5.81 11.85
C SER A 102 -1.89 -6.86 11.50
N LEU A 103 -2.59 -6.70 10.37
CA LEU A 103 -3.51 -7.71 9.82
C LEU A 103 -2.76 -8.95 9.35
N ILE A 104 -1.58 -8.78 8.76
CA ILE A 104 -0.63 -9.87 8.50
C ILE A 104 -0.12 -10.48 9.82
N ALA A 105 -0.01 -9.67 10.88
CA ALA A 105 0.43 -10.07 12.22
C ALA A 105 -0.60 -10.84 13.08
N LEU A 106 -1.73 -11.28 12.52
CA LEU A 106 -2.65 -12.19 13.21
C LEU A 106 -2.08 -13.60 13.44
N GLY A 107 -0.84 -13.87 13.00
CA GLY A 107 -0.05 -15.04 13.39
C GLY A 107 -0.54 -16.35 12.81
N LEU A 108 -1.35 -16.30 11.75
CA LEU A 108 -1.85 -17.49 11.04
C LEU A 108 -0.86 -18.00 9.97
N CYS A 109 0.11 -17.17 9.58
CA CYS A 109 1.17 -17.50 8.65
C CYS A 109 2.50 -16.98 9.19
N GLN A 110 3.59 -17.64 8.82
CA GLN A 110 4.95 -17.19 9.13
C GLN A 110 5.51 -16.44 7.93
N ILE A 111 6.02 -15.23 8.14
CA ILE A 111 6.80 -14.50 7.12
C ILE A 111 8.20 -14.29 7.67
N VAL A 112 9.18 -14.82 6.94
CA VAL A 112 10.59 -14.82 7.35
C VAL A 112 11.37 -13.95 6.38
N PHE A 113 12.12 -12.99 6.92
CA PHE A 113 13.06 -12.17 6.17
C PHE A 113 14.46 -12.37 6.75
N ASP A 114 15.39 -12.85 5.91
CA ASP A 114 16.78 -13.16 6.28
C ASP A 114 16.86 -14.06 7.54
N GLY A 115 16.08 -15.14 7.54
CA GLY A 115 15.99 -16.09 8.66
C GLY A 115 15.26 -15.58 9.90
N THR A 116 14.80 -14.32 9.90
CA THR A 116 14.10 -13.70 11.02
C THR A 116 12.61 -13.57 10.75
N ASP A 117 11.78 -14.08 11.66
CA ASP A 117 10.34 -13.87 11.61
C ASP A 117 10.00 -12.38 11.76
N ILE A 118 9.16 -11.86 10.87
CA ILE A 118 8.69 -10.48 10.97
C ILE A 118 7.77 -10.26 12.17
N HIS A 119 7.17 -11.32 12.71
CA HIS A 119 6.36 -11.25 13.91
C HIS A 119 7.27 -11.07 15.15
N GLY A 120 7.29 -9.87 15.70
CA GLY A 120 8.17 -9.53 16.82
C GLY A 120 7.82 -8.20 17.49
N SER A 121 8.64 -7.79 18.47
CA SER A 121 8.49 -6.49 19.12
C SER A 121 8.67 -5.33 18.14
N SER A 122 8.07 -4.18 18.46
CA SER A 122 8.14 -2.94 17.66
C SER A 122 9.57 -2.53 17.30
N THR A 123 10.53 -2.71 18.21
CA THR A 123 11.95 -2.43 17.97
C THR A 123 12.55 -3.33 16.88
N ARG A 124 12.18 -4.61 16.84
CA ARG A 124 12.65 -5.56 15.82
C ARG A 124 12.06 -5.24 14.46
N LEU A 125 10.78 -4.85 14.43
CA LEU A 125 10.10 -4.40 13.22
C LEU A 125 10.77 -3.16 12.61
N ASN A 126 11.11 -2.17 13.42
CA ASN A 126 11.79 -0.96 12.93
C ASN A 126 13.16 -1.28 12.33
N HIS A 127 13.94 -2.16 12.97
CA HIS A 127 15.21 -2.62 12.40
C HIS A 127 15.00 -3.36 11.07
N LEU A 128 13.99 -4.22 10.99
CA LEU A 128 13.66 -4.96 9.77
C LEU A 128 13.24 -4.03 8.62
N ARG A 129 12.46 -2.97 8.91
CA ARG A 129 12.08 -1.93 7.95
C ARG A 129 13.28 -1.20 7.36
N THR A 130 14.39 -1.06 8.09
CA THR A 130 15.62 -0.46 7.53
C THR A 130 16.23 -1.28 6.40
N ARG A 131 15.92 -2.58 6.35
CA ARG A 131 16.44 -3.53 5.36
C ARG A 131 15.46 -3.85 4.22
N ILE A 132 14.28 -3.24 4.22
CA ILE A 132 13.29 -3.41 3.17
C ILE A 132 13.02 -2.03 2.56
N GLY A 133 13.44 -1.84 1.32
CA GLY A 133 13.05 -0.65 0.57
C GLY A 133 11.62 -0.80 0.12
N PHE A 134 10.82 0.25 0.27
CA PHE A 134 9.42 0.26 -0.16
C PHE A 134 9.14 1.50 -0.98
N VAL A 135 8.54 1.32 -2.15
CA VAL A 135 8.09 2.37 -3.05
C VAL A 135 6.59 2.21 -3.23
N PHE A 136 5.85 3.22 -2.78
CA PHE A 136 4.39 3.25 -2.81
C PHE A 136 3.87 3.76 -4.16
N GLN A 137 2.58 3.52 -4.42
CA GLN A 137 1.86 4.11 -5.55
C GLN A 137 1.81 5.64 -5.44
N SER A 138 1.62 6.18 -4.23
CA SER A 138 1.76 7.60 -3.93
C SER A 138 3.20 7.93 -3.53
N PHE A 139 3.77 9.01 -4.06
CA PHE A 139 5.20 9.32 -3.91
C PHE A 139 5.67 9.45 -2.44
N ASN A 140 4.75 9.83 -1.53
CA ASN A 140 4.95 9.95 -0.09
C ASN A 140 6.22 10.74 0.28
N LEU A 141 6.60 11.75 -0.49
CA LEU A 141 7.73 12.63 -0.21
C LEU A 141 7.38 13.63 0.89
N PHE A 142 8.36 14.03 1.69
CA PHE A 142 8.18 15.07 2.70
C PHE A 142 8.14 16.44 2.00
N PRO A 143 6.99 17.15 2.03
CA PRO A 143 6.80 18.36 1.21
C PRO A 143 7.59 19.58 1.71
N HIS A 144 7.96 19.57 3.00
CA HIS A 144 8.59 20.70 3.69
C HIS A 144 10.13 20.68 3.66
N VAL A 145 10.73 19.72 2.97
CA VAL A 145 12.19 19.61 2.82
C VAL A 145 12.55 19.40 1.35
N SER A 146 13.80 19.71 1.01
CA SER A 146 14.31 19.54 -0.36
C SER A 146 14.39 18.06 -0.78
N VAL A 147 14.59 17.82 -2.07
CA VAL A 147 14.80 16.49 -2.65
C VAL A 147 16.02 15.79 -2.04
N ALA A 148 17.14 16.49 -1.92
CA ALA A 148 18.34 15.93 -1.27
C ALA A 148 18.06 15.60 0.20
N GLU A 149 17.35 16.48 0.92
CA GLU A 149 17.00 16.23 2.33
C GLU A 149 16.02 15.06 2.51
N ASN A 150 15.09 14.85 1.58
CA ASN A 150 14.22 13.67 1.54
C ASN A 150 15.05 12.38 1.54
N ILE A 151 16.13 12.33 0.75
CA ILE A 151 17.00 11.16 0.61
C ILE A 151 17.93 11.02 1.83
N MET A 152 18.43 12.14 2.37
CA MET A 152 19.34 12.15 3.51
C MET A 152 18.68 11.80 4.85
N MET A 153 17.36 12.01 4.98
CA MET A 153 16.68 11.98 6.27
C MET A 153 16.80 10.63 6.98
N SER A 154 16.50 9.53 6.29
CA SER A 154 16.53 8.19 6.90
C SER A 154 17.95 7.74 7.28
N PRO A 155 18.97 7.85 6.40
CA PRO A 155 20.36 7.54 6.79
C PRO A 155 20.85 8.34 8.01
N MET A 156 20.49 9.62 8.10
CA MET A 156 20.91 10.46 9.23
C MET A 156 20.19 10.09 10.53
N LYS A 157 18.85 9.97 10.49
CA LYS A 157 18.04 9.79 11.71
C LYS A 157 18.05 8.34 12.21
N VAL A 158 18.17 7.37 11.31
CA VAL A 158 18.03 5.94 11.64
C VAL A 158 19.39 5.26 11.77
N LEU A 159 20.34 5.55 10.88
CA LEU A 159 21.67 4.93 10.85
C LEU A 159 22.76 5.81 11.48
N GLY A 160 22.44 7.05 11.84
CA GLY A 160 23.42 7.99 12.41
C GLY A 160 24.49 8.48 11.43
N VAL A 161 24.24 8.36 10.12
CA VAL A 161 25.19 8.80 9.08
C VAL A 161 25.42 10.31 9.18
N LYS A 162 26.67 10.75 9.08
CA LYS A 162 27.01 12.18 9.15
C LYS A 162 26.42 12.93 7.95
N ARG A 163 25.97 14.17 8.17
CA ARG A 163 25.33 15.01 7.13
C ARG A 163 26.14 15.10 5.84
N ALA A 164 27.47 15.25 5.93
CA ALA A 164 28.33 15.35 4.75
C ALA A 164 28.33 14.05 3.91
N GLU A 165 28.39 12.89 4.58
CA GLU A 165 28.34 11.58 3.94
C GLU A 165 26.96 11.29 3.35
N ALA A 166 25.89 11.59 4.11
CA ALA A 166 24.51 11.47 3.63
C ALA A 166 24.26 12.36 2.40
N ARG A 167 24.80 13.59 2.37
CA ARG A 167 24.68 14.49 1.21
C ARG A 167 25.43 13.95 -0.01
N LYS A 168 26.62 13.38 0.19
CA LYS A 168 27.37 12.72 -0.89
C LYS A 168 26.57 11.55 -1.47
N GLN A 169 26.09 10.66 -0.61
CA GLN A 169 25.27 9.51 -1.01
C GLN A 169 23.97 9.96 -1.73
N ALA A 170 23.31 11.00 -1.24
CA ALA A 170 22.13 11.55 -1.89
C ALA A 170 22.44 12.09 -3.29
N GLY A 171 23.60 12.73 -3.49
CA GLY A 171 24.07 13.17 -4.80
C GLY A 171 24.26 12.02 -5.78
N GLU A 172 24.95 10.95 -5.35
CA GLU A 172 25.16 9.73 -6.16
C GLU A 172 23.83 9.07 -6.55
N LEU A 173 22.88 8.99 -5.63
CA LEU A 173 21.55 8.43 -5.89
C LEU A 173 20.73 9.32 -6.83
N LEU A 174 20.83 10.64 -6.69
CA LEU A 174 20.16 11.59 -7.58
C LEU A 174 20.74 11.53 -9.00
N GLU A 175 22.05 11.38 -9.13
CA GLU A 175 22.69 11.18 -10.43
C GLU A 175 22.18 9.89 -11.09
N ARG A 176 22.15 8.80 -10.32
CA ARG A 176 21.65 7.52 -10.79
C ARG A 176 20.21 7.56 -11.30
N VAL A 177 19.33 8.35 -10.66
CA VAL A 177 17.94 8.52 -11.11
C VAL A 177 17.76 9.70 -12.07
N GLY A 178 18.83 10.36 -12.51
CA GLY A 178 18.79 11.46 -13.48
C GLY A 178 18.21 12.78 -12.96
N LEU A 179 18.37 13.07 -11.66
CA LEU A 179 17.80 14.22 -10.96
C LEU A 179 18.83 15.07 -10.18
N SER A 180 20.12 14.99 -10.51
CA SER A 180 21.16 15.80 -9.84
C SER A 180 20.85 17.31 -9.84
N HIS A 181 20.30 17.82 -10.93
CA HIS A 181 19.94 19.23 -11.11
C HIS A 181 18.72 19.67 -10.28
N LYS A 182 18.01 18.73 -9.63
CA LYS A 182 16.85 18.98 -8.77
C LYS A 182 17.15 18.78 -7.27
N ALA A 183 18.40 18.60 -6.89
CA ALA A 183 18.79 18.29 -5.51
C ALA A 183 18.21 19.27 -4.47
N ASP A 184 18.21 20.57 -4.77
CA ASP A 184 17.73 21.61 -3.86
C ASP A 184 16.27 22.03 -4.15
N ALA A 185 15.58 21.37 -5.09
CA ALA A 185 14.17 21.60 -5.34
C ALA A 185 13.29 20.98 -4.25
N TYR A 186 12.05 21.45 -4.13
CA TYR A 186 11.02 20.87 -3.27
C TYR A 186 10.10 19.93 -4.06
N PRO A 187 9.45 18.93 -3.43
CA PRO A 187 8.56 17.98 -4.13
C PRO A 187 7.47 18.63 -4.99
N ALA A 188 6.92 19.76 -4.55
CA ALA A 188 5.90 20.51 -5.29
C ALA A 188 6.41 21.07 -6.65
N GLN A 189 7.73 21.12 -6.86
CA GLN A 189 8.36 21.59 -8.09
C GLN A 189 8.75 20.46 -9.06
N LEU A 190 8.33 19.22 -8.77
CA LEU A 190 8.64 18.02 -9.53
C LEU A 190 7.39 17.47 -10.22
N SER A 191 7.54 16.94 -11.44
CA SER A 191 6.49 16.11 -12.06
C SER A 191 6.30 14.80 -11.30
N GLY A 192 5.18 14.10 -11.52
CA GLY A 192 4.93 12.81 -10.87
C GLY A 192 6.05 11.79 -11.09
N GLY A 193 6.52 11.63 -12.33
CA GLY A 193 7.65 10.73 -12.64
C GLY A 193 8.95 11.12 -11.91
N GLN A 194 9.22 12.42 -11.78
CA GLN A 194 10.36 12.91 -11.01
C GLN A 194 10.19 12.62 -9.51
N GLN A 195 9.02 12.84 -8.95
CA GLN A 195 8.73 12.53 -7.54
C GLN A 195 8.92 11.04 -7.26
N GLN A 196 8.48 10.17 -8.17
CA GLN A 196 8.65 8.73 -8.01
C GLN A 196 10.11 8.30 -8.11
N ARG A 197 10.89 8.88 -9.02
CA ARG A 197 12.35 8.67 -9.09
C ARG A 197 13.06 9.10 -7.80
N VAL A 198 12.63 10.20 -7.18
CA VAL A 198 13.12 10.60 -5.84
C VAL A 198 12.70 9.61 -4.76
N ALA A 199 11.46 9.09 -4.80
CA ALA A 199 11.00 8.08 -3.85
C ALA A 199 11.85 6.80 -3.92
N ILE A 200 12.20 6.36 -5.13
CA ILE A 200 13.14 5.24 -5.36
C ILE A 200 14.52 5.56 -4.78
N ALA A 201 15.09 6.74 -5.09
CA ALA A 201 16.38 7.15 -4.54
C ALA A 201 16.37 7.20 -3.00
N ARG A 202 15.29 7.69 -2.39
CA ARG A 202 15.10 7.71 -0.93
C ARG A 202 15.07 6.30 -0.33
N ALA A 203 14.37 5.36 -0.96
CA ALA A 203 14.36 3.96 -0.50
C ALA A 203 15.75 3.31 -0.61
N LEU A 204 16.47 3.58 -1.71
CA LEU A 204 17.84 3.08 -1.93
C LEU A 204 18.87 3.67 -0.98
N ALA A 205 18.61 4.84 -0.39
CA ALA A 205 19.52 5.47 0.57
C ALA A 205 19.79 4.61 1.81
N MET A 206 18.85 3.74 2.18
CA MET A 206 19.01 2.79 3.28
C MET A 206 19.80 1.52 2.88
N LYS A 207 20.21 1.40 1.61
CA LYS A 207 20.91 0.24 1.04
C LYS A 207 20.21 -1.10 1.36
N PRO A 208 18.90 -1.23 1.10
CA PRO A 208 18.18 -2.44 1.44
C PRO A 208 18.59 -3.60 0.50
N PRO A 209 18.70 -4.84 1.01
CA PRO A 209 18.88 -6.03 0.16
C PRO A 209 17.65 -6.38 -0.71
N VAL A 210 16.47 -5.86 -0.39
CA VAL A 210 15.23 -6.08 -1.15
C VAL A 210 14.46 -4.77 -1.35
N MET A 211 13.88 -4.61 -2.54
CA MET A 211 13.00 -3.50 -2.89
C MET A 211 11.59 -4.01 -3.22
N LEU A 212 10.59 -3.47 -2.54
CA LEU A 212 9.18 -3.72 -2.78
C LEU A 212 8.58 -2.52 -3.51
N PHE A 213 7.91 -2.78 -4.63
CA PHE A 213 7.22 -1.77 -5.42
C PHE A 213 5.74 -2.09 -5.45
N ASP A 214 4.93 -1.15 -4.98
CA ASP A 214 3.47 -1.25 -4.99
C ASP A 214 2.93 -0.28 -6.04
N GLU A 215 2.62 -0.81 -7.22
CA GLU A 215 2.05 -0.06 -8.35
C GLU A 215 2.76 1.27 -8.65
N PRO A 216 4.09 1.26 -8.88
CA PRO A 216 4.89 2.48 -8.86
C PRO A 216 4.60 3.45 -10.01
N THR A 217 3.83 3.03 -11.01
CA THR A 217 3.51 3.83 -12.21
C THR A 217 2.03 4.19 -12.32
N SER A 218 1.14 3.60 -11.50
CA SER A 218 -0.32 3.75 -11.66
C SER A 218 -0.85 5.17 -11.41
N ALA A 219 -0.12 5.99 -10.65
CA ALA A 219 -0.48 7.39 -10.39
C ALA A 219 0.17 8.38 -11.36
N LEU A 220 0.80 7.90 -12.44
CA LEU A 220 1.56 8.72 -13.39
C LEU A 220 0.83 8.89 -14.71
N ASP A 221 1.02 10.06 -15.33
CA ASP A 221 0.65 10.26 -16.72
C ASP A 221 1.45 9.29 -17.63
N PRO A 222 0.85 8.76 -18.71
CA PRO A 222 1.50 7.76 -19.59
C PRO A 222 2.88 8.17 -20.10
N GLU A 223 3.09 9.46 -20.36
CA GLU A 223 4.35 10.01 -20.85
C GLU A 223 5.51 9.87 -19.83
N MET A 224 5.19 9.81 -18.54
CA MET A 224 6.16 9.76 -17.43
C MET A 224 6.50 8.33 -16.98
N VAL A 225 5.67 7.33 -17.34
CA VAL A 225 5.82 5.92 -16.94
C VAL A 225 7.18 5.38 -17.37
N GLY A 226 7.61 5.67 -18.61
CA GLY A 226 8.85 5.16 -19.19
C GLY A 226 10.10 5.53 -18.37
N GLU A 227 10.14 6.73 -17.80
CA GLU A 227 11.27 7.19 -16.99
C GLU A 227 11.43 6.38 -15.69
N VAL A 228 10.31 6.06 -15.03
CA VAL A 228 10.30 5.28 -13.79
C VAL A 228 10.66 3.82 -14.07
N LEU A 229 10.07 3.23 -15.12
CA LEU A 229 10.39 1.86 -15.54
C LEU A 229 11.86 1.71 -15.94
N SER A 230 12.49 2.76 -16.50
CA SER A 230 13.91 2.74 -16.84
C SER A 230 14.80 2.60 -15.60
N VAL A 231 14.48 3.31 -14.51
CA VAL A 231 15.21 3.19 -13.24
C VAL A 231 15.03 1.79 -12.65
N MET A 232 13.80 1.26 -12.69
CA MET A 232 13.52 -0.09 -12.20
C MET A 232 14.26 -1.17 -13.01
N ARG A 233 14.36 -1.02 -14.34
CA ARG A 233 15.18 -1.90 -15.19
C ARG A 233 16.65 -1.90 -14.79
N SER A 234 17.24 -0.71 -14.56
CA SER A 234 18.63 -0.59 -14.11
C SER A 234 18.86 -1.33 -12.79
N LEU A 235 17.93 -1.17 -11.83
CA LEU A 235 18.01 -1.85 -10.54
C LEU A 235 18.02 -3.37 -10.68
N ALA A 236 17.14 -3.90 -11.53
CA ALA A 236 17.06 -5.34 -11.77
C ALA A 236 18.32 -5.88 -12.48
N GLN A 237 18.85 -5.16 -13.47
CA GLN A 237 20.09 -5.52 -14.17
C GLN A 237 21.31 -5.56 -13.23
N GLU A 238 21.31 -4.75 -12.18
CA GLU A 238 22.35 -4.75 -11.14
C GLU A 238 22.19 -5.88 -10.10
N GLY A 239 21.17 -6.75 -10.26
CA GLY A 239 20.93 -7.88 -9.37
C GLY A 239 20.21 -7.52 -8.07
N MET A 240 19.50 -6.38 -8.04
CA MET A 240 18.65 -6.04 -6.89
C MET A 240 17.50 -7.04 -6.77
N THR A 241 17.26 -7.57 -5.57
CA THR A 241 16.07 -8.39 -5.33
C THR A 241 14.84 -7.49 -5.30
N MET A 242 13.89 -7.74 -6.20
CA MET A 242 12.71 -6.90 -6.39
C MET A 242 11.43 -7.72 -6.34
N MET A 243 10.42 -7.22 -5.64
CA MET A 243 9.04 -7.70 -5.76
C MET A 243 8.18 -6.51 -6.18
N CYS A 244 7.50 -6.66 -7.32
CA CYS A 244 6.74 -5.57 -7.92
C CYS A 244 5.29 -5.99 -8.13
N VAL A 245 4.35 -5.18 -7.65
CA VAL A 245 2.96 -5.17 -8.07
C VAL A 245 2.84 -4.17 -9.22
N THR A 246 2.35 -4.60 -10.38
CA THR A 246 2.29 -3.73 -11.55
C THR A 246 1.26 -4.20 -12.57
N HIS A 247 0.72 -3.25 -13.33
CA HIS A 247 -0.06 -3.49 -14.54
C HIS A 247 0.77 -3.31 -15.83
N GLU A 248 2.06 -2.97 -15.72
CA GLU A 248 2.98 -2.76 -16.84
C GLU A 248 3.52 -4.10 -17.38
N MET A 249 2.72 -4.78 -18.21
CA MET A 249 3.03 -6.14 -18.66
C MET A 249 4.33 -6.25 -19.47
N ASN A 250 4.69 -5.22 -20.24
CA ASN A 250 5.94 -5.21 -20.99
C ASN A 250 7.15 -5.17 -20.05
N PHE A 251 7.08 -4.37 -18.98
CA PHE A 251 8.11 -4.37 -17.94
C PHE A 251 8.23 -5.73 -17.26
N ALA A 252 7.08 -6.34 -16.88
CA ALA A 252 7.08 -7.66 -16.27
C ALA A 252 7.66 -8.74 -17.21
N ARG A 253 7.39 -8.65 -18.52
CA ARG A 253 7.95 -9.56 -19.53
C ARG A 253 9.47 -9.42 -19.68
N GLU A 254 9.97 -8.19 -19.62
CA GLU A 254 11.39 -7.89 -19.81
C GLU A 254 12.26 -8.22 -18.60
N VAL A 255 11.74 -8.00 -17.39
CA VAL A 255 12.58 -7.90 -16.18
C VAL A 255 12.32 -9.00 -15.16
N ALA A 256 11.10 -9.56 -15.10
CA ALA A 256 10.76 -10.47 -14.02
C ALA A 256 11.39 -11.87 -14.26
N ASP A 257 11.89 -12.50 -13.19
CA ASP A 257 12.24 -13.92 -13.23
C ASP A 257 11.00 -14.81 -13.06
N THR A 258 9.99 -14.30 -12.34
CA THR A 258 8.79 -15.04 -11.97
C THR A 258 7.58 -14.11 -11.92
N ILE A 259 6.46 -14.57 -12.48
CA ILE A 259 5.16 -13.91 -12.44
C ILE A 259 4.23 -14.66 -11.50
N TRP A 260 3.60 -13.93 -10.57
CA TRP A 260 2.53 -14.45 -9.71
C TRP A 260 1.23 -13.77 -10.12
N PHE A 261 0.29 -14.55 -10.65
CA PHE A 261 -1.03 -14.08 -10.99
C PHE A 261 -1.98 -14.34 -9.83
N MET A 262 -2.63 -13.27 -9.36
CA MET A 262 -3.49 -13.30 -8.20
C MET A 262 -4.91 -12.85 -8.56
N ASP A 263 -5.92 -13.50 -7.98
CA ASP A 263 -7.31 -13.06 -8.02
C ASP A 263 -7.99 -13.49 -6.71
N GLN A 264 -8.93 -12.67 -6.22
CA GLN A 264 -9.70 -12.94 -5.00
C GLN A 264 -8.85 -13.37 -3.78
N GLY A 265 -7.65 -12.78 -3.63
CA GLY A 265 -6.74 -13.06 -2.52
C GLY A 265 -5.98 -14.39 -2.61
N GLN A 266 -5.99 -15.06 -3.77
CA GLN A 266 -5.27 -16.31 -4.01
C GLN A 266 -4.27 -16.17 -5.15
N ILE A 267 -3.13 -16.85 -5.05
CA ILE A 267 -2.22 -17.03 -6.18
C ILE A 267 -2.79 -18.16 -7.04
N LEU A 268 -3.32 -17.79 -8.21
CA LEU A 268 -3.93 -18.72 -9.14
C LEU A 268 -2.91 -19.35 -10.09
N GLU A 269 -1.84 -18.62 -10.41
CA GLU A 269 -0.76 -19.12 -11.26
C GLU A 269 0.59 -18.53 -10.84
N LYS A 270 1.62 -19.36 -10.86
CA LYS A 270 3.03 -18.96 -10.70
C LYS A 270 3.82 -19.54 -11.86
N SER A 271 4.43 -18.70 -12.68
CA SER A 271 5.16 -19.14 -13.87
C SER A 271 6.28 -18.17 -14.25
N THR A 272 7.17 -18.60 -15.16
CA THR A 272 8.13 -17.72 -15.82
C THR A 272 7.39 -16.76 -16.77
N PRO A 273 7.89 -15.54 -17.03
CA PRO A 273 7.20 -14.60 -17.91
C PRO A 273 6.89 -15.18 -19.29
N GLU A 274 7.83 -15.91 -19.90
CA GLU A 274 7.63 -16.55 -21.21
C GLU A 274 6.38 -17.43 -21.23
N LYS A 275 6.27 -18.37 -20.28
CA LYS A 275 5.10 -19.25 -20.14
C LYS A 275 3.83 -18.49 -19.81
N PHE A 276 3.88 -17.52 -18.88
CA PHE A 276 2.70 -16.75 -18.49
C PHE A 276 2.08 -16.02 -19.69
N PHE A 277 2.91 -15.34 -20.49
CA PHE A 277 2.42 -14.52 -21.60
C PHE A 277 2.09 -15.31 -22.86
N THR A 278 2.70 -16.48 -23.08
CA THR A 278 2.44 -17.31 -24.27
C THR A 278 1.40 -18.39 -24.03
N GLN A 279 1.45 -19.08 -22.89
CA GLN A 279 0.60 -20.21 -22.55
C GLN A 279 0.18 -20.19 -21.07
N PRO A 280 -0.63 -19.19 -20.65
CA PRO A 280 -1.17 -19.14 -19.30
C PRO A 280 -2.03 -20.39 -19.01
N GLN A 281 -1.81 -21.03 -17.86
CA GLN A 281 -2.50 -22.26 -17.50
C GLN A 281 -3.88 -22.01 -16.91
N HIS A 282 -4.04 -20.95 -16.12
CA HIS A 282 -5.29 -20.69 -15.42
C HIS A 282 -6.31 -19.99 -16.35
N PRO A 283 -7.58 -20.45 -16.42
CA PRO A 283 -8.59 -19.81 -17.28
C PRO A 283 -8.80 -18.32 -17.00
N ARG A 284 -8.61 -17.90 -15.75
CA ARG A 284 -8.66 -16.48 -15.37
C ARG A 284 -7.48 -15.68 -15.92
N ALA A 285 -6.27 -16.25 -15.92
CA ALA A 285 -5.08 -15.62 -16.50
C ALA A 285 -5.21 -15.50 -18.03
N GLN A 286 -5.77 -16.52 -18.69
CA GLN A 286 -6.09 -16.50 -20.11
C GLN A 286 -7.01 -15.33 -20.47
N ARG A 287 -8.12 -15.15 -19.72
CA ARG A 287 -9.06 -14.04 -19.92
C ARG A 287 -8.41 -12.68 -19.66
N PHE A 288 -7.66 -12.56 -18.57
CA PHE A 288 -6.94 -11.33 -18.26
C PHE A 288 -5.99 -10.91 -19.39
N LEU A 289 -5.21 -11.86 -19.94
CA LEU A 289 -4.29 -11.60 -21.04
C LEU A 289 -4.97 -11.42 -22.41
N SER A 290 -6.21 -11.88 -22.59
CA SER A 290 -7.00 -11.56 -23.79
C SER A 290 -7.52 -10.14 -23.75
N ASP A 291 -8.04 -9.71 -22.59
CA ASP A 291 -8.63 -8.38 -22.42
C ASP A 291 -7.59 -7.27 -22.60
N LEU A 292 -6.35 -7.53 -22.18
CA LEU A 292 -5.22 -6.63 -22.39
C LEU A 292 -4.75 -6.50 -23.85
N ARG A 293 -5.04 -7.49 -24.71
CA ARG A 293 -4.66 -7.45 -26.13
C ARG A 293 -5.71 -6.74 -27.01
N SER A 294 -6.91 -6.56 -26.49
CA SER A 294 -8.01 -5.86 -27.19
C SER A 294 -7.98 -4.33 -27.03
N HIS A 295 -7.00 -3.80 -26.29
CA HIS A 295 -6.73 -2.38 -26.10
C HIS A 295 -5.34 -2.04 -26.65
#